data_AF-A0A9D6DHU1-F1
#
_entry.id   AF-A0A9D6DHU1-F1
#
_cell.length_a   1.000
_cell.length_b   1.000
_cell.length_c   1.000
_cell.angle_alpha   90.00
_cell.angle_beta   90.00
_cell.angle_gamma   90.00
#
_symmetry.space_group_name_H-M   'P 1'
#
loop_
_entity.id
_entity.type
_entity.pdbx_description
1 polymer ?
#
loop_
_entity_poly.entity_id
_entity_poly.type
_entity_poly.pdbx_seq_one_letter_code
_entity_poly.pdbx_strand_id
1 'polypeptide(L)'
;MIADLGIAFGRVAFVMMFVLNLGGILTWVERKQSAIMQDRIGANRASIFGLRLLGLFHPLADAIKMLTKEDFRPARADRFL
;
A
#
# COMPACT_ATOMS: atom_id res chain seq x y z
N MET A 1 -11.38 -30.35 15.57
CA MET A 1 -12.17 -29.13 15.88
C MET A 1 -11.30 -27.89 16.10
N ILE A 2 -10.43 -27.84 17.12
CA ILE A 2 -9.55 -26.67 17.35
C ILE A 2 -8.50 -26.50 16.24
N ALA A 3 -7.89 -27.60 15.78
CA ALA A 3 -6.93 -27.57 14.67
C ALA A 3 -7.56 -27.10 13.36
N ASP A 4 -8.77 -27.56 13.05
CA ASP A 4 -9.51 -27.17 11.83
C ASP A 4 -9.89 -25.69 11.85
N LEU A 5 -10.33 -25.17 13.02
CA LEU A 5 -10.60 -23.74 13.23
C LEU A 5 -9.33 -22.89 13.07
N GLY A 6 -8.19 -23.35 13.60
CA GLY A 6 -6.91 -22.67 13.44
C GLY A 6 -6.45 -22.58 11.98
N ILE A 7 -6.62 -23.67 11.22
CA ILE A 7 -6.29 -23.71 9.78
C ILE A 7 -7.23 -22.79 8.99
N ALA A 8 -8.53 -22.79 9.31
CA ALA A 8 -9.51 -21.92 8.66
C ALA A 8 -9.20 -20.43 8.91
N PHE A 9 -8.93 -20.06 10.16
CA PHE A 9 -8.56 -18.69 10.52
C PHE A 9 -7.24 -18.26 9.86
N GLY A 10 -6.24 -19.14 9.85
CA GLY A 10 -4.96 -18.89 9.19
C GLY A 10 -5.11 -18.65 7.69
N ARG A 11 -5.95 -19.43 7.00
CA ARG A 11 -6.22 -19.24 5.58
C ARG A 11 -6.91 -17.90 5.29
N VAL A 12 -7.92 -17.54 6.09
CA VAL A 12 -8.64 -16.27 5.92
C VAL A 12 -7.72 -15.08 6.16
N ALA A 13 -6.95 -15.10 7.25
CA ALA A 13 -5.98 -14.04 7.56
C ALA A 13 -4.91 -13.91 6.47
N PHE A 14 -4.41 -15.03 5.94
CA PHE A 14 -3.44 -15.03 4.85
C PHE A 14 -4.01 -14.38 3.58
N VAL A 15 -5.21 -14.78 3.17
CA VAL A 15 -5.87 -14.20 1.97
C VAL A 15 -6.10 -12.71 2.16
N MET A 16 -6.58 -12.28 3.33
CA MET A 16 -6.84 -10.88 3.61
C MET A 16 -5.56 -10.04 3.56
N MET A 17 -4.50 -10.50 4.21
CA MET A 17 -3.20 -9.81 4.19
C MET A 17 -2.62 -9.76 2.77
N PHE A 18 -2.74 -10.83 2.00
CA PHE A 18 -2.27 -10.88 0.62
C PHE A 18 -3.00 -9.87 -0.27
N VAL A 19 -4.33 -9.85 -0.24
CA VAL A 19 -5.14 -8.94 -1.07
C VAL A 19 -4.89 -7.47 -0.72
N LEU A 20 -4.77 -7.14 0.57
CA LEU A 20 -4.49 -5.76 1.00
C LEU A 20 -3.11 -5.27 0.55
N ASN A 21 -2.08 -6.12 0.63
CA ASN A 21 -0.74 -5.75 0.19
C ASN A 21 -0.59 -5.71 -1.34
N LEU A 22 -1.37 -6.52 -2.08
CA LEU A 22 -1.40 -6.47 -3.54
C LEU A 22 -1.81 -5.09 -4.05
N GLY A 23 -2.75 -4.40 -3.40
CA GLY A 23 -3.15 -3.04 -3.78
C GLY A 23 -1.96 -2.07 -3.75
N GLY A 24 -1.13 -2.14 -2.71
CA GLY A 24 0.10 -1.34 -2.61
C GLY A 24 1.08 -1.63 -3.75
N ILE A 25 1.25 -2.90 -4.13
CA ILE A 25 2.13 -3.30 -5.25
C ILE A 25 1.57 -2.81 -6.59
N LEU A 26 0.26 -2.97 -6.83
CA LEU A 26 -0.39 -2.56 -8.07
C LEU A 26 -0.27 -1.05 -8.32
N THR A 27 -0.37 -0.21 -7.27
CA THR A 27 -0.15 1.24 -7.43
C THR A 27 1.30 1.58 -7.82
N TRP A 28 2.28 0.81 -7.35
CA TRP A 28 3.67 0.97 -7.81
C TRP A 28 3.82 0.55 -9.27
N VAL A 29 3.18 -0.55 -9.68
CA VAL A 29 3.17 -1.02 -11.08
C VAL A 29 2.55 0.03 -11.99
N GLU A 30 1.39 0.58 -11.62
CA GLU A 30 0.71 1.62 -12.39
C GLU A 30 1.61 2.84 -12.60
N ARG A 31 2.29 3.32 -11.54
CA ARG A 31 3.25 4.43 -11.64
C ARG A 31 4.41 4.13 -12.58
N LYS A 32 4.87 2.87 -12.68
CA LYS A 32 5.91 2.45 -13.63
C LYS A 32 5.37 2.35 -15.06
N GLN A 33 4.20 1.75 -15.24
CA GLN A 33 3.56 1.60 -16.54
C GLN A 33 3.23 2.95 -17.17
N SER A 34 2.63 3.87 -16.42
CA SER A 34 2.33 5.23 -16.91
C SER A 34 3.60 6.01 -17.27
N ALA A 35 4.71 5.78 -16.56
CA ALA A 35 5.97 6.45 -16.85
C ALA A 35 6.62 5.95 -18.15
N ILE A 36 6.50 4.64 -18.43
CA ILE A 36 6.95 4.04 -19.71
C ILE A 36 6.14 4.60 -20.88
N MET A 37 4.81 4.70 -20.73
CA MET A 37 3.95 5.29 -21.77
C MET A 37 4.26 6.76 -22.05
N GLN A 38 4.74 7.49 -21.03
CA GLN A 38 5.07 8.92 -21.11
C GLN A 38 6.56 9.19 -21.41
N ASP A 39 7.35 8.15 -21.69
CA ASP A 39 8.81 8.20 -21.89
C ASP A 39 9.54 9.03 -20.80
N ARG A 40 9.18 8.79 -19.54
CA ARG A 40 9.84 9.42 -18.38
C ARG A 40 10.26 8.39 -17.34
N ILE A 41 11.24 8.77 -16.52
CA ILE A 41 11.69 7.92 -15.41
C ILE A 41 10.60 7.89 -14.33
N GLY A 42 10.00 6.72 -14.13
CA GLY A 42 8.99 6.46 -13.10
C GLY A 42 9.55 6.38 -11.68
N ALA A 43 8.80 5.74 -10.77
CA ALA A 43 9.13 5.63 -9.35
C ALA A 43 10.52 5.03 -9.08
N ASN A 44 11.55 5.87 -8.99
CA ASN A 44 12.94 5.47 -8.77
C ASN A 44 13.63 6.27 -7.64
N ARG A 45 12.89 7.06 -6.85
CA ARG A 45 13.47 7.97 -5.83
C ARG A 45 13.40 7.49 -4.39
N ALA A 46 12.54 6.52 -4.05
CA ALA A 46 12.52 5.96 -2.70
C ALA A 46 13.65 4.93 -2.55
N SER A 47 14.68 5.32 -1.80
CA SER A 47 15.74 4.44 -1.30
C SER A 47 15.67 4.43 0.22
N ILE A 48 15.64 3.25 0.82
CA ILE A 48 15.79 3.08 2.27
C ILE A 48 17.17 2.46 2.49
N PHE A 49 18.02 3.10 3.32
CA PHE A 49 19.39 2.65 3.64
C PHE A 49 20.31 2.37 2.43
N GLY A 50 20.22 3.16 1.35
CA GLY A 50 21.06 2.97 0.16
C GLY A 50 20.63 1.80 -0.75
N LEU A 51 19.63 1.01 -0.35
CA LEU A 51 19.00 -0.01 -1.20
C LEU A 51 17.92 0.65 -2.06
N ARG A 52 18.18 0.71 -3.36
CA ARG A 52 17.26 1.25 -4.36
C ARG A 52 16.59 0.07 -5.07
N LEU A 53 15.71 -0.62 -4.36
CA LEU A 53 15.01 -1.81 -4.84
C LEU A 53 13.87 -1.40 -5.79
N LEU A 54 14.23 -0.78 -6.92
CA LEU A 54 13.33 -0.26 -7.98
C LEU A 54 12.19 0.66 -7.48
N GLY A 55 12.31 1.21 -6.26
CA GLY A 55 11.28 2.04 -5.64
C GLY A 55 10.17 1.26 -4.93
N LEU A 56 10.34 -0.04 -4.65
CA LEU A 56 9.37 -0.88 -3.92
C LEU A 56 9.06 -0.39 -2.50
N PHE A 57 9.86 0.54 -1.97
CA PHE A 57 9.60 1.22 -0.71
C PHE A 57 8.54 2.34 -0.79
N HIS A 58 8.09 2.72 -2.00
CA HIS A 58 7.06 3.76 -2.15
C HIS A 58 5.74 3.43 -1.45
N PRO A 59 5.15 2.22 -1.58
CA PRO A 59 3.90 1.89 -0.89
C PRO A 59 4.03 1.96 0.63
N LEU A 60 5.19 1.62 1.20
CA LEU A 60 5.46 1.78 2.63
C LEU A 60 5.55 3.25 3.03
N ALA A 61 6.23 4.09 2.25
CA ALA A 61 6.31 5.53 2.51
C ALA A 61 4.92 6.19 2.39
N ASP A 62 4.11 5.77 1.42
CA ASP A 62 2.75 6.25 1.23
C ASP A 62 1.85 5.83 2.41
N ALA A 63 2.00 4.61 2.92
CA ALA A 63 1.27 4.14 4.09
C ALA A 63 1.64 4.94 5.36
N ILE A 64 2.93 5.14 5.62
CA ILE A 64 3.40 5.93 6.77
C ILE A 64 2.89 7.37 6.67
N LYS A 65 2.95 7.97 5.47
CA LYS A 65 2.43 9.31 5.21
C LYS A 65 0.94 9.43 5.51
N MET A 66 0.14 8.41 5.17
CA MET A 66 -1.30 8.42 5.47
C MET A 66 -1.58 8.33 6.97
N LEU A 67 -0.80 7.53 7.71
CA LEU A 67 -0.93 7.43 9.16
C LEU A 67 -0.53 8.73 9.88
N THR A 68 0.44 9.46 9.36
CA THR A 68 0.89 10.72 9.96
C THR A 68 0.14 11.94 9.42
N LYS A 69 -0.71 11.76 8.41
CA LYS A 69 -1.51 12.85 7.86
C LYS A 69 -2.56 13.26 8.87
N GLU A 70 -2.71 14.56 9.08
CA GLU A 70 -3.79 15.09 9.92
C GLU A 70 -5.16 14.64 9.39
N ASP A 71 -5.96 14.07 10.28
CA ASP A 71 -7.34 13.70 10.02
C ASP A 71 -8.22 14.96 10.04
N PHE A 72 -8.15 15.73 8.96
CA PHE A 72 -8.91 16.96 8.82
C PHE A 72 -10.38 16.64 8.56
N ARG A 73 -11.26 17.14 9.43
CA ARG A 73 -12.71 17.11 9.24
C ARG A 73 -13.23 18.49 8.85
N PRO A 74 -13.98 18.63 7.73
CA PRO A 74 -14.53 19.91 7.31
C PRO A 74 -15.51 20.47 8.34
N ALA A 75 -15.46 21.79 8.59
CA ALA A 75 -16.33 22.44 9.59
C ALA A 75 -17.84 22.35 9.29
N ARG A 76 -18.20 22.08 8.02
CA ARG A 76 -19.61 21.91 7.58
C ARG A 76 -19.92 20.48 7.14
N ALA A 77 -19.04 19.52 7.41
CA ALA A 77 -19.34 18.12 7.14
C ALA A 77 -20.24 17.56 8.24
N ASP A 78 -21.13 16.65 7.86
CA ASP A 78 -21.85 15.84 8.83
C ASP A 78 -20.83 15.04 9.65
N ARG A 79 -21.09 14.85 10.94
CA ARG A 79 -20.14 14.14 11.82
C ARG A 79 -20.25 12.63 11.68
N PHE A 80 -21.40 12.14 11.23
CA PHE A 80 -21.71 10.72 11.09
C PHE A 80 -21.57 10.19 9.66
N LEU A 81 -21.64 11.08 8.65
CA LEU A 81 -21.57 10.76 7.23
C LEU A 81 -20.26 11.27 6.62
#